data_AF-A0AAW0EGQ6-F1
#
_entry.id   AF-A0AAW0EGQ6-F1
#
_cell.length_a   1.000
_cell.length_b   1.000
_cell.length_c   1.000
_cell.angle_alpha   90.00
_cell.angle_beta   90.00
_cell.angle_gamma   90.00
#
_symmetry.space_group_name_H-M   'P 1'
#
loop_
_entity.id
_entity.type
_entity.pdbx_description
1 polymer ?
#
loop_
_entity_poly.entity_id
_entity_poly.type
_entity_poly.pdbx_seq_one_letter_code
_entity_poly.pdbx_strand_id
1 'polypeptide(L)'
;MLRVLERRITERTRIQTQLSDDLSSPEDISRLRHLKETESLQSAWDEWITNKKLCEELVPFLEDSDPTMRALAQEDYTKLSVSLASLLSEKFPTLLVPPSSTANLPGALVELKSGRFAANQQWKTSVVSNNANEGGGIKDALIELKGEGAYDTLRWESGVHRVQRVPATEASGRVHTSTVSVIVLPLLDEKDMQKEQLYKMEDVRVEVMRSRGAGGQHVNKTESAVRLTHIPTGITVSMQEERSQHQNKRRAFQVLSSRLMDQKLTREIAERRAAKNNLVKSADRSEKIRTYNYAQERVTDHRIGLSIMNLTSVLEGDALQDFTDALKRDHAQTMMEELLSDEIIEYLPPSQVENASISFIRYWGKRDTKLILPTNSSLSVTLSQDHLRSTTTSRADPAFERDTLWLNGKEEEIKPGSRTETCIREMRTLRKTEVEDKDPNAPKLSTMKLHISSFNNFPTAAGLASSASGFAALIASLSALFQLPTHPTQLSLIARQGSGSACRSLFGGYVAWEMGSKPDGSDSHAVQVAPHTHWPDLHALICVVNDAKKGTSSTSGMQRTVETSPLLQHRLTPRPWTDAIHLQSNFGKGL
;
A
#
# COMPACT_ATOMS: atom_id res chain seq x y z
N MET A 1 1.82 15.34 3.98
CA MET A 1 1.09 15.75 5.20
C MET A 1 0.82 17.26 5.21
N LEU A 2 1.84 18.14 5.24
CA LEU A 2 1.63 19.59 5.24
C LEU A 2 0.72 20.11 4.11
N ARG A 3 0.84 19.57 2.90
CA ARG A 3 -0.07 19.92 1.78
C ARG A 3 -1.53 19.49 2.01
N VAL A 4 -1.74 18.31 2.61
CA VAL A 4 -3.08 17.82 2.98
C VAL A 4 -3.70 18.73 4.03
N LEU A 5 -2.88 19.16 5.00
CA LEU A 5 -3.30 20.11 6.03
C LEU A 5 -3.70 21.45 5.40
N GLU A 6 -2.84 22.03 4.59
CA GLU A 6 -3.10 23.30 3.89
C GLU A 6 -4.39 23.25 3.05
N ARG A 7 -4.63 22.15 2.33
CA ARG A 7 -5.87 21.97 1.56
C ARG A 7 -7.10 21.83 2.46
N ARG A 8 -7.02 21.04 3.54
CA ARG A 8 -8.14 20.93 4.50
C ARG A 8 -8.46 22.26 5.16
N ILE A 9 -7.44 23.06 5.48
CA ILE A 9 -7.61 24.42 5.98
C ILE A 9 -8.24 25.31 4.90
N THR A 10 -7.77 25.26 3.66
CA THR A 10 -8.34 26.02 2.54
C THR A 10 -9.82 25.65 2.31
N GLU A 11 -10.15 24.36 2.38
CA GLU A 11 -11.52 23.87 2.25
C GLU A 11 -12.40 24.35 3.41
N ARG A 12 -11.87 24.33 4.63
CA ARG A 12 -12.53 24.91 5.81
C ARG A 12 -12.84 26.38 5.58
N THR A 13 -11.86 27.18 5.13
CA THR A 13 -12.06 28.59 4.81
C THR A 13 -13.13 28.78 3.73
N ARG A 14 -13.13 27.95 2.69
CA ARG A 14 -14.16 27.96 1.64
C ARG A 14 -15.55 27.69 2.22
N ILE A 15 -15.70 26.66 3.06
CA ILE A 15 -16.97 26.33 3.72
C ILE A 15 -17.45 27.50 4.59
N GLN A 16 -16.53 28.16 5.31
CA GLN A 16 -16.84 29.33 6.12
C GLN A 16 -17.38 30.50 5.27
N THR A 17 -16.83 30.72 4.07
CA THR A 17 -17.31 31.77 3.15
C THR A 17 -18.65 31.45 2.46
N GLN A 18 -19.12 30.21 2.53
CA GLN A 18 -20.37 29.76 1.90
C GLN A 18 -21.57 29.77 2.85
N LEU A 19 -21.37 30.14 4.12
CA LEU A 19 -22.46 30.29 5.08
C LEU A 19 -23.37 31.45 4.68
N SER A 20 -24.68 31.26 4.76
CA SER A 20 -25.64 32.34 4.60
C SER A 20 -25.62 33.30 5.80
N ASP A 21 -26.11 34.52 5.61
CA ASP A 21 -26.18 35.54 6.67
C ASP A 21 -27.12 35.13 7.82
N ASP A 22 -28.13 34.29 7.55
CA ASP A 22 -29.13 33.87 8.52
C ASP A 22 -28.80 32.54 9.23
N LEU A 23 -27.78 31.81 8.77
CA LEU A 23 -27.24 30.58 9.38
C LEU A 23 -28.29 29.50 9.71
N SER A 24 -29.45 29.55 9.06
CA SER A 24 -30.64 28.80 9.47
C SER A 24 -30.95 27.61 8.57
N SER A 25 -30.31 27.51 7.41
CA SER A 25 -30.59 26.44 6.45
C SER A 25 -30.06 25.08 6.96
N PRO A 26 -30.70 23.96 6.58
CA PRO A 26 -30.18 22.62 6.87
C PRO A 26 -28.74 22.38 6.37
N GLU A 27 -28.37 23.06 5.29
CA GLU A 27 -27.02 23.03 4.71
C GLU A 27 -26.02 23.79 5.57
N ASP A 28 -26.39 24.95 6.12
CA ASP A 28 -25.54 25.73 7.02
C ASP A 28 -25.35 25.03 8.36
N ILE A 29 -26.36 24.33 8.87
CA ILE A 29 -26.22 23.48 10.06
C ILE A 29 -25.17 22.37 9.83
N SER A 30 -25.14 21.79 8.62
CA SER A 30 -24.15 20.80 8.23
C SER A 30 -22.74 21.42 8.09
N ARG A 31 -22.63 22.59 7.44
CA ARG A 31 -21.36 23.34 7.31
C ARG A 31 -20.81 23.76 8.67
N LEU A 32 -21.64 24.28 9.57
CA LEU A 32 -21.26 24.66 10.93
C LEU A 32 -20.77 23.47 11.75
N ARG A 33 -21.37 22.29 11.57
CA ARG A 33 -20.88 21.05 12.17
C ARG A 33 -19.48 20.70 11.68
N HIS A 34 -19.25 20.76 10.36
CA HIS A 34 -17.94 20.52 9.77
C HIS A 34 -16.88 21.53 10.25
N LEU A 35 -17.26 22.81 10.39
CA LEU A 35 -16.38 23.85 10.97
C LEU A 35 -16.11 23.62 12.46
N LYS A 36 -17.02 23.02 13.21
CA LYS A 36 -16.72 22.64 14.59
C LYS A 36 -15.77 21.45 14.66
N GLU A 37 -15.99 20.44 13.81
CA GLU A 37 -15.16 19.22 13.76
C GLU A 37 -13.71 19.51 13.34
N THR A 38 -13.47 20.53 12.51
CA THR A 38 -12.13 20.89 12.00
C THR A 38 -11.48 22.06 12.75
N GLU A 39 -12.05 22.53 13.87
CA GLU A 39 -11.53 23.66 14.64
C GLU A 39 -10.16 23.37 15.27
N SER A 40 -10.02 22.20 15.89
CA SER A 40 -8.74 21.75 16.48
C SER A 40 -7.62 21.62 15.44
N LEU A 41 -7.97 21.25 14.20
CA LEU A 41 -7.05 21.19 13.07
C LEU A 41 -6.58 22.58 12.65
N GLN A 42 -7.49 23.56 12.60
CA GLN A 42 -7.15 24.96 12.32
C GLN A 42 -6.21 25.52 13.39
N SER A 43 -6.53 25.35 14.68
CA SER A 43 -5.69 25.88 15.76
C SER A 43 -4.28 25.27 15.75
N ALA A 44 -4.15 23.97 15.47
CA ALA A 44 -2.85 23.32 15.33
C ALA A 44 -2.07 23.81 14.10
N TRP A 45 -2.78 24.15 13.01
CA TRP A 45 -2.17 24.71 11.81
C TRP A 45 -1.70 26.15 12.02
N ASP A 46 -2.47 26.97 12.72
CA ASP A 46 -2.08 28.34 13.08
C ASP A 46 -0.84 28.31 13.99
N GLU A 47 -0.82 27.43 14.99
CA GLU A 47 0.36 27.19 15.85
C GLU A 47 1.59 26.80 15.01
N TRP A 48 1.42 25.90 14.04
CA TRP A 48 2.48 25.50 13.11
C TRP A 48 3.02 26.68 12.28
N ILE A 49 2.14 27.49 11.69
CA ILE A 49 2.54 28.66 10.90
C ILE A 49 3.28 29.68 11.78
N THR A 50 2.76 29.97 12.98
CA THR A 50 3.39 30.91 13.92
C THR A 50 4.76 30.42 14.34
N ASN A 51 4.90 29.15 14.76
CA ASN A 51 6.17 28.60 15.20
C ASN A 51 7.19 28.54 14.05
N LYS A 52 6.74 28.20 12.83
CA LYS A 52 7.59 28.20 11.65
C LYS A 52 8.12 29.61 11.34
N LYS A 53 7.25 30.61 11.39
CA LYS A 53 7.63 32.01 11.15
C LYS A 53 8.62 32.51 12.20
N LEU A 54 8.39 32.21 13.49
CA LEU A 54 9.31 32.55 14.56
C LEU A 54 10.68 31.86 14.38
N CYS A 55 10.71 30.60 13.96
CA CYS A 55 11.97 29.93 13.60
C CYS A 55 12.71 30.66 12.47
N GLU A 56 12.01 31.05 11.40
CA GLU A 56 12.59 31.79 10.26
C GLU A 56 13.16 33.16 10.69
N GLU A 57 12.46 33.86 11.58
CA GLU A 57 12.91 35.15 12.16
C GLU A 57 14.14 34.99 13.07
N LEU A 58 14.31 33.84 13.72
CA LEU A 58 15.44 33.55 14.60
C LEU A 58 16.72 33.12 13.86
N VAL A 59 16.62 32.62 12.62
CA VAL A 59 17.78 32.12 11.85
C VAL A 59 18.93 33.11 11.77
N PRO A 60 18.73 34.41 11.45
CA PRO A 60 19.83 35.38 11.37
C PRO A 60 20.58 35.59 12.70
N PHE A 61 19.92 35.36 13.83
CA PHE A 61 20.48 35.57 15.17
C PHE A 61 21.30 34.36 15.67
N LEU A 62 21.22 33.20 15.01
CA LEU A 62 22.02 32.02 15.36
C LEU A 62 23.52 32.24 15.10
N GLU A 63 23.85 33.13 14.16
CA GLU A 63 25.22 33.51 13.82
C GLU A 63 25.58 34.92 14.33
N ASP A 64 24.77 35.49 15.24
CA ASP A 64 24.98 36.87 15.73
C ASP A 64 26.36 37.04 16.37
N SER A 65 27.03 38.16 16.13
CA SER A 65 28.33 38.48 16.74
C SER A 65 28.29 38.47 18.28
N ASP A 66 27.16 38.85 18.90
CA ASP A 66 26.97 38.87 20.35
C ASP A 66 26.73 37.45 20.92
N PRO A 67 27.58 36.94 21.84
CA PRO A 67 27.42 35.63 22.47
C PRO A 67 26.11 35.42 23.24
N THR A 68 25.59 36.46 23.89
CA THR A 68 24.35 36.40 24.66
C THR A 68 23.13 36.34 23.74
N MET A 69 23.09 37.16 22.70
CA MET A 69 22.00 37.14 21.71
C MET A 69 21.93 35.79 20.98
N ARG A 70 23.08 35.27 20.55
CA ARG A 70 23.19 33.94 19.93
C ARG A 70 22.74 32.81 20.85
N ALA A 71 23.08 32.85 22.14
CA ALA A 71 22.66 31.82 23.09
C ALA A 71 21.14 31.80 23.29
N LEU A 72 20.51 32.98 23.41
CA LEU A 72 19.05 33.11 23.51
C LEU A 72 18.35 32.62 22.24
N ALA A 73 18.83 33.04 21.06
CA ALA A 73 18.28 32.60 19.78
C ALA A 73 18.38 31.07 19.60
N GLN A 74 19.50 30.46 20.01
CA GLN A 74 19.69 29.01 19.93
C GLN A 74 18.72 28.25 20.85
N GLU A 75 18.50 28.75 22.08
CA GLU A 75 17.56 28.15 23.02
C GLU A 75 16.12 28.19 22.49
N ASP A 76 15.67 29.35 22.01
CA ASP A 76 14.32 29.54 21.49
C ASP A 76 14.10 28.76 20.19
N TYR A 77 15.07 28.76 19.28
CA TYR A 77 15.02 27.95 18.06
C TYR A 77 14.92 26.45 18.36
N THR A 78 15.62 25.97 19.39
CA THR A 78 15.57 24.56 19.82
C THR A 78 14.18 24.22 20.37
N LYS A 79 13.61 25.06 21.23
CA LYS A 79 12.25 24.87 21.78
C LYS A 79 11.19 24.84 20.67
N LEU A 80 11.25 25.79 19.74
CA LEU A 80 10.31 25.86 18.62
C LEU A 80 10.47 24.68 17.66
N SER A 81 11.69 24.24 17.40
CA SER A 81 11.96 23.06 16.57
C SER A 81 11.38 21.77 17.18
N VAL A 82 11.47 21.59 18.50
CA VAL A 82 10.85 20.46 19.21
C VAL A 82 9.32 20.54 19.13
N SER A 83 8.74 21.73 19.30
CA SER A 83 7.30 21.94 19.14
C SER A 83 6.83 21.61 17.71
N LEU A 84 7.52 22.11 16.69
CA LEU A 84 7.24 21.78 15.28
C LEU A 84 7.33 20.26 15.04
N ALA A 85 8.38 19.61 15.55
CA ALA A 85 8.51 18.16 15.43
C ALA A 85 7.31 17.42 16.05
N SER A 86 6.89 17.76 17.28
CA SER A 86 5.72 17.15 17.94
C SER A 86 4.41 17.42 17.19
N LEU A 87 4.22 18.62 16.63
CA LEU A 87 3.07 18.92 15.77
C LEU A 87 3.00 17.98 14.56
N LEU A 88 4.13 17.74 13.90
CA LEU A 88 4.22 16.81 12.75
C LEU A 88 4.06 15.34 13.15
N SER A 89 4.74 14.88 14.20
CA SER A 89 4.81 13.44 14.51
C SER A 89 3.61 12.95 15.32
N GLU A 90 2.93 13.81 16.07
CA GLU A 90 1.90 13.40 17.04
C GLU A 90 0.55 14.08 16.79
N LYS A 91 0.52 15.42 16.81
CA LYS A 91 -0.73 16.18 16.80
C LYS A 91 -1.44 16.10 15.44
N PHE A 92 -0.75 16.40 14.34
CA PHE A 92 -1.37 16.35 13.00
C PHE A 92 -1.85 14.95 12.60
N PRO A 93 -1.10 13.86 12.84
CA PRO A 93 -1.61 12.52 12.56
C PRO A 93 -2.92 12.20 13.26
N THR A 94 -3.02 12.56 14.54
CA THR A 94 -4.21 12.35 15.36
C THR A 94 -5.41 13.17 14.87
N LEU A 95 -5.18 14.37 14.35
CA LEU A 95 -6.25 15.25 13.85
C LEU A 95 -6.66 14.96 12.40
N LEU A 96 -5.76 14.37 11.60
CA LEU A 96 -6.02 14.05 10.19
C LEU A 96 -6.78 12.74 10.02
N VAL A 97 -6.44 11.72 10.82
CA VAL A 97 -7.15 10.44 10.86
C VAL A 97 -8.44 10.67 11.64
N PRO A 98 -9.62 10.60 11.00
CA PRO A 98 -10.87 10.80 11.70
C PRO A 98 -11.04 9.74 12.80
N PRO A 99 -11.69 10.09 13.94
CA PRO A 99 -12.03 9.09 14.93
C PRO A 99 -12.89 8.00 14.31
N SER A 100 -12.77 6.78 14.85
CA SER A 100 -13.54 5.64 14.35
C SER A 100 -15.04 5.94 14.38
N SER A 101 -15.73 5.71 13.26
CA SER A 101 -17.19 5.87 13.15
C SER A 101 -17.96 4.96 14.13
N THR A 102 -17.27 3.97 14.69
CA THR A 102 -17.82 2.99 15.64
C THR A 102 -17.43 3.26 17.09
N ALA A 103 -16.70 4.33 17.40
CA ALA A 103 -16.25 4.66 18.75
C ALA A 103 -17.42 4.90 19.73
N ASN A 104 -18.49 5.54 19.24
CA ASN A 104 -19.66 5.91 20.04
C ASN A 104 -20.71 4.80 20.14
N LEU A 105 -20.42 3.58 19.66
CA LEU A 105 -21.39 2.50 19.74
C LEU A 105 -21.57 2.03 21.20
N PRO A 106 -22.82 1.73 21.61
CA PRO A 106 -23.15 1.46 23.02
C PRO A 106 -22.58 0.14 23.56
N GLY A 107 -22.07 -0.73 22.70
CA GLY A 107 -21.48 -2.00 23.12
C GLY A 107 -21.03 -2.89 21.97
N ALA A 108 -20.68 -4.13 22.32
CA ALA A 108 -20.33 -5.20 21.41
C ALA A 108 -21.03 -6.51 21.76
N LEU A 109 -21.30 -7.32 20.74
CA LEU A 109 -21.76 -8.69 20.87
C LEU A 109 -20.66 -9.61 20.35
N VAL A 110 -20.17 -10.51 21.20
CA VAL A 110 -19.07 -11.43 20.88
C VAL A 110 -19.62 -12.84 20.78
N GLU A 111 -19.56 -13.43 19.58
CA GLU A 111 -19.87 -14.83 19.33
C GLU A 111 -18.56 -15.63 19.36
N LEU A 112 -18.43 -16.52 20.33
CA LEU A 112 -17.27 -17.40 20.51
C LEU A 112 -17.65 -18.82 20.14
N LYS A 113 -16.86 -19.48 19.29
CA LYS A 113 -16.98 -20.93 19.06
C LYS A 113 -15.87 -21.66 19.81
N SER A 114 -16.14 -21.97 21.08
CA SER A 114 -15.28 -22.64 22.06
C SER A 114 -14.14 -21.83 22.68
N GLY A 115 -14.28 -21.44 23.96
CA GLY A 115 -13.25 -20.78 24.77
C GLY A 115 -13.81 -20.17 26.05
N ARG A 116 -12.95 -19.74 26.98
CA ARG A 116 -13.30 -18.91 28.15
C ARG A 116 -12.84 -17.48 27.86
N PHE A 117 -13.65 -16.46 28.19
CA PHE A 117 -13.33 -15.05 27.96
C PHE A 117 -13.27 -14.27 29.29
N ALA A 118 -12.33 -13.32 29.36
CA ALA A 118 -11.86 -12.64 30.57
C ALA A 118 -12.66 -11.39 30.96
N ALA A 119 -12.55 -11.03 32.24
CA ALA A 119 -13.39 -10.10 33.00
C ALA A 119 -12.69 -8.76 33.37
N ASN A 120 -11.63 -8.37 32.64
CA ASN A 120 -10.71 -7.31 33.10
C ASN A 120 -11.01 -5.89 32.59
N GLN A 121 -12.01 -5.69 31.72
CA GLN A 121 -12.47 -4.36 31.30
C GLN A 121 -13.74 -4.02 32.08
N GLN A 122 -13.89 -2.78 32.58
CA GLN A 122 -15.03 -2.32 33.39
C GLN A 122 -16.39 -2.31 32.67
N TRP A 123 -16.50 -2.97 31.51
CA TRP A 123 -17.74 -3.14 30.77
C TRP A 123 -18.66 -4.15 31.45
N LYS A 124 -19.96 -3.88 31.41
CA LYS A 124 -20.95 -4.81 31.95
C LYS A 124 -21.11 -5.98 30.97
N THR A 125 -20.65 -7.15 31.37
CA THR A 125 -20.74 -8.39 30.58
C THR A 125 -21.97 -9.22 30.96
N SER A 126 -22.74 -9.69 29.98
CA SER A 126 -23.81 -10.66 30.18
C SER A 126 -23.75 -11.78 29.15
N VAL A 127 -23.81 -13.03 29.60
CA VAL A 127 -23.89 -14.19 28.71
C VAL A 127 -25.32 -14.31 28.19
N VAL A 128 -25.48 -14.22 26.87
CA VAL A 128 -26.78 -14.27 26.18
C VAL A 128 -27.16 -15.71 25.85
N SER A 129 -26.20 -16.51 25.39
CA SER A 129 -26.36 -17.96 25.18
C SER A 129 -25.04 -18.68 25.43
N ASN A 130 -25.11 -19.94 25.85
CA ASN A 130 -23.92 -20.77 26.10
C ASN A 130 -24.28 -22.24 25.92
N ASN A 131 -23.64 -22.90 24.96
CA ASN A 131 -23.71 -24.34 24.77
C ASN A 131 -22.43 -25.00 25.27
N ALA A 132 -22.51 -25.81 26.32
CA ALA A 132 -21.37 -26.55 26.85
C ALA A 132 -21.07 -27.84 26.07
N ASN A 133 -19.81 -28.27 26.08
CA ASN A 133 -19.41 -29.60 25.57
C ASN A 133 -19.50 -30.67 26.66
N GLU A 134 -19.78 -31.91 26.26
CA GLU A 134 -19.89 -33.08 27.15
C GLU A 134 -18.58 -33.38 27.92
N GLY A 135 -17.42 -33.00 27.36
CA GLY A 135 -16.09 -33.19 27.98
C GLY A 135 -15.51 -31.95 28.68
N GLY A 136 -16.34 -30.93 28.94
CA GLY A 136 -15.90 -29.64 29.47
C GLY A 136 -15.51 -28.64 28.39
N GLY A 137 -15.57 -27.35 28.73
CA GLY A 137 -15.44 -26.25 27.78
C GLY A 137 -16.76 -25.85 27.12
N ILE A 138 -16.72 -24.75 26.38
CA ILE A 138 -17.86 -24.17 25.68
C ILE A 138 -17.77 -24.64 24.22
N LYS A 139 -18.88 -24.97 23.57
CA LYS A 139 -18.96 -25.24 22.13
C LYS A 139 -19.19 -23.95 21.35
N ASP A 140 -20.19 -23.20 21.78
CA ASP A 140 -20.47 -21.85 21.33
C ASP A 140 -21.04 -21.01 22.49
N ALA A 141 -20.77 -19.72 22.48
CA ALA A 141 -21.32 -18.77 23.42
C ALA A 141 -21.53 -17.41 22.75
N LEU A 142 -22.60 -16.74 23.15
CA LEU A 142 -22.89 -15.38 22.79
C LEU A 142 -22.78 -14.50 24.04
N ILE A 143 -21.87 -13.53 23.99
CA ILE A 143 -21.58 -12.63 25.12
C ILE A 143 -21.91 -11.20 24.68
N GLU A 144 -22.73 -10.53 25.46
CA GLU A 144 -23.06 -9.12 25.30
C GLU A 144 -22.19 -8.29 26.24
N LEU A 145 -21.52 -7.28 25.68
CA LEU A 145 -20.72 -6.30 26.41
C LEU A 145 -21.36 -4.92 26.23
N LYS A 146 -21.81 -4.32 27.33
CA LYS A 146 -22.31 -2.94 27.34
C LYS A 146 -21.23 -1.99 27.84
N GLY A 147 -20.94 -0.99 27.02
CA GLY A 147 -19.93 0.02 27.28
C GLY A 147 -19.56 0.74 25.99
N GLU A 148 -19.44 2.06 26.09
CA GLU A 148 -18.95 2.90 24.99
C GLU A 148 -17.53 2.46 24.60
N GLY A 149 -17.24 2.42 23.29
CA GLY A 149 -15.95 1.98 22.76
C GLY A 149 -15.66 0.47 22.84
N ALA A 150 -16.59 -0.36 23.33
CA ALA A 150 -16.38 -1.81 23.45
C ALA A 150 -16.17 -2.47 22.09
N TYR A 151 -17.01 -2.15 21.09
CA TYR A 151 -16.84 -2.67 19.73
C TYR A 151 -15.55 -2.20 19.08
N ASP A 152 -15.20 -0.92 19.21
CA ASP A 152 -14.00 -0.37 18.58
C ASP A 152 -12.70 -1.00 19.10
N THR A 153 -12.72 -1.44 20.36
CA THR A 153 -11.60 -2.15 20.98
C THR A 153 -11.61 -3.64 20.63
N LEU A 154 -12.78 -4.30 20.64
CA LEU A 154 -12.86 -5.75 20.44
C LEU A 154 -12.91 -6.17 18.97
N ARG A 155 -13.24 -5.28 18.01
CA ARG A 155 -13.30 -5.62 16.58
C ARG A 155 -12.01 -6.25 16.05
N TRP A 156 -10.87 -5.95 16.68
CA TRP A 156 -9.55 -6.49 16.37
C TRP A 156 -9.38 -7.96 16.76
N GLU A 157 -10.29 -8.51 17.58
CA GLU A 157 -10.34 -9.92 17.99
C GLU A 157 -11.19 -10.76 17.04
N SER A 158 -11.88 -10.16 16.07
CA SER A 158 -12.69 -10.90 15.10
C SER A 158 -11.77 -11.68 14.13
N GLY A 159 -11.86 -13.01 14.14
CA GLY A 159 -11.06 -13.88 13.27
C GLY A 159 -10.81 -15.28 13.82
N VAL A 160 -9.87 -15.99 13.21
CA VAL A 160 -9.47 -17.34 13.61
C VAL A 160 -8.22 -17.28 14.50
N HIS A 161 -8.36 -17.78 15.72
CA HIS A 161 -7.28 -17.90 16.70
C HIS A 161 -6.81 -19.36 16.74
N ARG A 162 -5.52 -19.57 16.51
CA ARG A 162 -4.90 -20.90 16.50
C ARG A 162 -4.19 -21.18 17.81
N VAL A 163 -4.40 -22.36 18.40
CA VAL A 163 -3.70 -22.79 19.63
C VAL A 163 -2.84 -24.01 19.32
N GLN A 164 -1.61 -24.02 19.79
CA GLN A 164 -0.68 -25.15 19.71
C GLN A 164 -0.29 -25.56 21.13
N ARG A 165 -0.80 -26.71 21.59
CA ARG A 165 -0.57 -27.23 22.94
C ARG A 165 -0.69 -28.75 23.00
N VAL A 166 -0.25 -29.36 24.08
CA VAL A 166 -0.62 -30.74 24.44
C VAL A 166 -2.02 -30.71 25.07
N PRO A 167 -3.06 -31.32 24.47
CA PRO A 167 -4.40 -31.34 25.05
C PRO A 167 -4.46 -32.15 26.35
N ALA A 168 -5.35 -31.77 27.26
CA ALA A 168 -5.58 -32.52 28.50
C ALA A 168 -6.12 -33.95 28.25
N THR A 169 -6.68 -34.21 27.07
CA THR A 169 -7.21 -35.51 26.65
C THR A 169 -6.17 -36.40 25.96
N GLU A 170 -4.93 -35.94 25.80
CA GLU A 170 -3.87 -36.60 25.02
C GLU A 170 -2.82 -37.24 25.94
N ALA A 171 -2.64 -38.56 25.85
CA ALA A 171 -1.74 -39.31 26.74
C ALA A 171 -0.28 -39.35 26.27
N SER A 172 -0.01 -39.11 24.98
CA SER A 172 1.31 -39.26 24.34
C SER A 172 2.20 -38.01 24.47
N GLY A 173 1.70 -36.91 25.02
CA GLY A 173 2.45 -35.64 25.09
C GLY A 173 2.62 -34.93 23.75
N ARG A 174 1.89 -35.36 22.71
CA ARG A 174 1.97 -34.77 21.37
C ARG A 174 1.31 -33.39 21.32
N VAL A 175 2.00 -32.43 20.71
CA VAL A 175 1.43 -31.08 20.47
C VAL A 175 0.38 -31.16 19.36
N HIS A 176 -0.85 -30.76 19.69
CA HIS A 176 -1.95 -30.64 18.74
C HIS A 176 -2.17 -29.16 18.39
N THR A 177 -2.66 -28.94 17.17
CA THR A 177 -3.09 -27.62 16.70
C THR A 177 -4.62 -27.60 16.67
N SER A 178 -5.21 -26.64 17.38
CA SER A 178 -6.66 -26.40 17.42
C SER A 178 -6.96 -24.96 16.99
N THR A 179 -8.20 -24.67 16.66
CA THR A 179 -8.65 -23.34 16.23
C THR A 179 -9.95 -22.95 16.93
N VAL A 180 -10.07 -21.69 17.32
CA VAL A 180 -11.31 -21.04 17.77
C VAL A 180 -11.63 -19.88 16.84
N SER A 181 -12.91 -19.72 16.50
CA SER A 181 -13.40 -18.56 15.77
C SER A 181 -14.08 -17.60 16.74
N VAL A 182 -13.71 -16.34 16.63
CA VAL A 182 -14.29 -15.22 17.37
C VAL A 182 -14.92 -14.28 16.36
N ILE A 183 -16.16 -13.88 16.59
CA ILE A 183 -16.86 -12.89 15.78
C ILE A 183 -17.30 -11.78 16.72
N VAL A 184 -16.95 -10.53 16.37
CA VAL A 184 -17.32 -9.35 17.15
C VAL A 184 -18.26 -8.49 16.32
N LEU A 185 -19.45 -8.24 16.84
CA LEU A 185 -20.51 -7.49 16.18
C LEU A 185 -20.84 -6.21 16.97
N PRO A 186 -21.22 -5.11 16.30
CA PRO A 186 -21.61 -3.89 16.97
C PRO A 186 -22.95 -4.08 17.70
N LEU A 187 -23.05 -3.66 18.96
CA LEU A 187 -24.33 -3.62 19.66
C LEU A 187 -25.03 -2.29 19.38
N LEU A 188 -26.32 -2.33 19.06
CA LEU A 188 -27.15 -1.15 18.83
C LEU A 188 -28.31 -1.11 19.83
N ASP A 189 -28.64 0.09 20.30
CA ASP A 189 -29.87 0.35 21.03
C ASP A 189 -31.02 0.71 20.07
N GLU A 190 -32.26 0.64 20.56
CA GLU A 190 -33.46 0.86 19.74
C GLU A 190 -33.49 2.23 19.03
N LYS A 191 -32.90 3.26 19.65
CA LYS A 191 -32.80 4.60 19.06
C LYS A 191 -31.84 4.64 17.87
N ASP A 192 -30.69 3.97 17.98
CA ASP A 192 -29.68 3.93 16.92
C ASP A 192 -30.12 3.06 15.75
N MET A 193 -30.84 1.97 16.04
CA MET A 193 -31.48 1.13 15.02
C MET A 193 -32.45 1.91 14.14
N GLN A 194 -33.26 2.79 14.74
CA GLN A 194 -34.22 3.64 14.01
C GLN A 194 -33.51 4.72 13.19
N LYS A 195 -32.43 5.29 13.72
CA LYS A 195 -31.64 6.33 13.07
C LYS A 195 -30.91 5.82 11.83
N GLU A 196 -30.33 4.62 11.88
CA GLU A 196 -29.56 4.02 10.79
C GLU A 196 -30.42 3.41 9.67
N GLN A 197 -31.74 3.26 9.88
CA GLN A 197 -32.70 2.68 8.93
C GLN A 197 -32.21 1.36 8.28
N LEU A 198 -31.64 0.45 9.09
CA LEU A 198 -30.93 -0.74 8.60
C LEU A 198 -31.80 -1.74 7.83
N TYR A 199 -33.10 -1.79 8.12
CA TYR A 199 -34.08 -2.65 7.44
C TYR A 199 -35.49 -2.09 7.63
N LYS A 200 -36.41 -2.48 6.75
CA LYS A 200 -37.83 -2.25 6.96
C LYS A 200 -38.46 -3.48 7.61
N MET A 201 -39.47 -3.29 8.44
CA MET A 201 -40.15 -4.41 9.11
C MET A 201 -40.79 -5.40 8.13
N GLU A 202 -41.18 -4.93 6.94
CA GLU A 202 -41.71 -5.77 5.85
C GLU A 202 -40.69 -6.75 5.27
N ASP A 203 -39.38 -6.45 5.40
CA ASP A 203 -38.30 -7.27 4.89
C ASP A 203 -37.90 -8.42 5.84
N VAL A 204 -38.49 -8.46 7.05
CA VAL A 204 -38.13 -9.44 8.09
C VAL A 204 -39.28 -10.42 8.30
N ARG A 205 -39.07 -11.68 7.88
CA ARG A 205 -39.98 -12.78 8.17
C ARG A 205 -39.76 -13.27 9.60
N VAL A 206 -40.82 -13.21 10.42
CA VAL A 206 -40.82 -13.67 11.81
C VAL A 206 -41.54 -15.02 11.89
N GLU A 207 -40.80 -16.07 12.26
CA GLU A 207 -41.33 -17.41 12.51
C GLU A 207 -41.29 -17.69 14.02
N VAL A 208 -42.42 -18.16 14.56
CA VAL A 208 -42.50 -18.60 15.96
C VAL A 208 -42.48 -20.12 15.97
N MET A 209 -41.69 -20.71 16.87
CA MET A 209 -41.52 -22.15 16.97
C MET A 209 -41.48 -22.60 18.43
N ARG A 210 -41.58 -23.91 18.62
CA ARG A 210 -41.36 -24.54 19.93
C ARG A 210 -39.87 -24.62 20.23
N SER A 211 -39.48 -24.30 21.46
CA SER A 211 -38.09 -24.37 21.92
C SER A 211 -37.61 -25.82 21.94
N ARG A 212 -36.31 -26.04 21.70
CA ARG A 212 -35.70 -27.39 21.78
C ARG A 212 -34.92 -27.54 23.09
N GLY A 213 -35.10 -28.64 23.82
CA GLY A 213 -34.29 -28.99 24.99
C GLY A 213 -35.03 -29.74 26.09
N ALA A 214 -34.32 -30.05 27.18
CA ALA A 214 -34.87 -30.70 28.37
C ALA A 214 -35.76 -29.73 29.14
N GLY A 215 -37.08 -29.80 28.93
CA GLY A 215 -38.04 -29.00 29.70
C GLY A 215 -39.38 -29.70 29.84
N GLY A 216 -40.13 -29.31 30.88
CA GLY A 216 -41.45 -29.88 31.21
C GLY A 216 -42.56 -29.47 30.22
N GLN A 217 -43.83 -29.58 30.64
CA GLN A 217 -44.99 -29.28 29.79
C GLN A 217 -44.93 -27.92 29.07
N HIS A 218 -44.29 -26.91 29.67
CA HIS A 218 -44.14 -25.58 29.09
C HIS A 218 -43.29 -25.57 27.79
N VAL A 219 -42.22 -26.38 27.69
CA VAL A 219 -41.39 -26.44 26.47
C VAL A 219 -42.13 -27.17 25.34
N ASN A 220 -42.99 -28.12 25.68
CA ASN A 220 -43.74 -28.92 24.70
C ASN A 220 -45.00 -28.20 24.17
N LYS A 221 -45.59 -27.28 24.93
CA LYS A 221 -46.84 -26.59 24.58
C LYS A 221 -46.68 -25.13 24.17
N THR A 222 -45.65 -24.43 24.67
CA THR A 222 -45.50 -22.98 24.44
C THR A 222 -44.55 -22.69 23.29
N GLU A 223 -45.03 -21.95 22.29
CA GLU A 223 -44.24 -21.45 21.15
C GLU A 223 -43.45 -20.21 21.55
N SER A 224 -42.38 -20.41 22.33
CA SER A 224 -41.56 -19.31 22.89
C SER A 224 -40.30 -18.99 22.08
N ALA A 225 -39.87 -19.87 21.17
CA ALA A 225 -38.70 -19.64 20.32
C ALA A 225 -39.06 -18.83 19.07
N VAL A 226 -38.16 -17.94 18.65
CA VAL A 226 -38.37 -17.04 17.51
C VAL A 226 -37.22 -17.17 16.53
N ARG A 227 -37.53 -17.27 15.22
CA ARG A 227 -36.57 -17.13 14.13
C ARG A 227 -36.93 -15.93 13.28
N LEU A 228 -35.95 -15.08 13.04
CA LEU A 228 -36.03 -13.98 12.10
C LEU A 228 -35.24 -14.32 10.84
N THR A 229 -35.80 -13.98 9.69
CA THR A 229 -35.12 -14.07 8.40
C THR A 229 -35.23 -12.73 7.69
N HIS A 230 -34.12 -12.04 7.46
CA HIS A 230 -34.11 -10.84 6.63
C HIS A 230 -34.04 -11.25 5.16
N ILE A 231 -35.19 -11.14 4.48
CA ILE A 231 -35.43 -11.68 3.14
C ILE A 231 -34.39 -11.17 2.12
N PRO A 232 -34.07 -9.86 2.05
CA PRO A 232 -33.11 -9.35 1.05
C PRO A 232 -31.68 -9.90 1.22
N THR A 233 -31.24 -10.12 2.46
CA THR A 233 -29.86 -10.57 2.75
C THR A 233 -29.73 -12.07 2.96
N GLY A 234 -30.84 -12.78 3.20
CA GLY A 234 -30.85 -14.18 3.60
C GLY A 234 -30.35 -14.46 5.03
N ILE A 235 -29.99 -13.43 5.82
CA ILE A 235 -29.49 -13.61 7.19
C ILE A 235 -30.62 -14.15 8.08
N THR A 236 -30.34 -15.25 8.76
CA THR A 236 -31.24 -15.86 9.73
C THR A 236 -30.68 -15.77 11.14
N VAL A 237 -31.56 -15.50 12.11
CA VAL A 237 -31.24 -15.44 13.54
C VAL A 237 -32.32 -16.18 14.30
N SER A 238 -31.94 -17.07 15.22
CA SER A 238 -32.88 -17.78 16.09
C SER A 238 -32.56 -17.52 17.56
N MET A 239 -33.60 -17.32 18.37
CA MET A 239 -33.49 -17.07 19.80
C MET A 239 -34.52 -17.90 20.57
N GLN A 240 -34.07 -18.61 21.61
CA GLN A 240 -34.91 -19.52 22.41
C GLN A 240 -34.57 -19.56 23.91
N GLU A 241 -33.69 -18.67 24.37
CA GLU A 241 -33.10 -18.71 25.71
C GLU A 241 -34.08 -18.30 26.81
N GLU A 242 -34.93 -17.31 26.54
CA GLU A 242 -35.91 -16.82 27.52
C GLU A 242 -37.22 -17.61 27.45
N ARG A 243 -37.93 -17.67 28.59
CA ARG A 243 -39.26 -18.29 28.65
C ARG A 243 -40.33 -17.47 27.91
N SER A 244 -40.09 -16.17 27.73
CA SER A 244 -41.01 -15.23 27.09
C SER A 244 -40.69 -15.05 25.60
N GLN A 245 -41.68 -15.30 24.75
CA GLN A 245 -41.62 -15.06 23.30
C GLN A 245 -41.23 -13.61 22.98
N HIS A 246 -41.79 -12.63 23.72
CA HIS A 246 -41.51 -11.22 23.48
C HIS A 246 -40.05 -10.86 23.76
N GLN A 247 -39.45 -11.44 24.79
CA GLN A 247 -38.03 -11.22 25.10
C GLN A 247 -37.11 -11.87 24.06
N ASN A 248 -37.43 -13.10 23.63
CA ASN A 248 -36.72 -13.76 22.53
C ASN A 248 -36.82 -12.99 21.22
N LYS A 249 -38.01 -12.44 20.90
CA LYS A 249 -38.23 -11.59 19.73
C LYS A 249 -37.35 -10.34 19.79
N ARG A 250 -37.36 -9.62 20.92
CA ARG A 250 -36.54 -8.40 21.11
C ARG A 250 -35.05 -8.68 20.91
N ARG A 251 -34.51 -9.73 21.54
CA ARG A 251 -33.11 -10.14 21.36
C ARG A 251 -32.80 -10.58 19.94
N ALA A 252 -33.70 -11.33 19.29
CA ALA A 252 -33.50 -11.74 17.91
C ALA A 252 -33.37 -10.53 16.97
N PHE A 253 -34.19 -9.48 17.15
CA PHE A 253 -34.09 -8.25 16.37
C PHE A 253 -32.80 -7.49 16.64
N GLN A 254 -32.34 -7.46 17.89
CA GLN A 254 -31.06 -6.85 18.25
C GLN A 254 -29.89 -7.54 17.55
N VAL A 255 -29.81 -8.87 17.62
CA VAL A 255 -28.75 -9.66 16.94
C VAL A 255 -28.84 -9.53 15.41
N LEU A 256 -30.05 -9.51 14.84
CA LEU A 256 -30.25 -9.29 13.41
C LEU A 256 -29.70 -7.92 12.97
N SER A 257 -29.99 -6.87 13.75
CA SER A 257 -29.52 -5.51 13.48
C SER A 257 -28.01 -5.40 13.57
N SER A 258 -27.39 -6.01 14.58
CA SER A 258 -25.94 -6.10 14.71
C SER A 258 -25.28 -6.76 13.49
N ARG A 259 -25.87 -7.85 12.96
CA ARG A 259 -25.37 -8.53 11.75
C ARG A 259 -25.53 -7.68 10.47
N LEU A 260 -26.65 -6.97 10.33
CA LEU A 260 -26.88 -6.08 9.20
C LEU A 260 -25.94 -4.87 9.22
N MET A 261 -25.68 -4.31 10.40
CA MET A 261 -24.72 -3.23 10.56
C MET A 261 -23.29 -3.69 10.23
N ASP A 262 -22.88 -4.87 10.70
CA ASP A 262 -21.57 -5.44 10.35
C ASP A 262 -21.42 -5.64 8.83
N GLN A 263 -22.48 -6.13 8.16
CA GLN A 263 -22.50 -6.25 6.71
C GLN A 263 -22.38 -4.89 6.01
N LYS A 264 -23.07 -3.85 6.51
CA LYS A 264 -22.97 -2.47 6.00
C LYS A 264 -21.55 -1.92 6.16
N LEU A 265 -20.97 -1.99 7.35
CA LEU A 265 -19.60 -1.54 7.63
C LEU A 265 -18.57 -2.27 6.76
N THR A 266 -18.71 -3.59 6.64
CA THR A 266 -17.84 -4.41 5.78
C THR A 266 -17.95 -3.99 4.32
N ARG A 267 -19.16 -3.71 3.84
CA ARG A 267 -19.40 -3.25 2.48
C ARG A 267 -18.79 -1.86 2.25
N GLU A 268 -19.00 -0.90 3.15
CA GLU A 268 -18.41 0.45 3.06
C GLU A 268 -16.87 0.39 3.02
N ILE A 269 -16.26 -0.46 3.85
CA ILE A 269 -14.80 -0.68 3.84
C ILE A 269 -14.37 -1.31 2.50
N ALA A 270 -15.11 -2.31 2.01
CA ALA A 270 -14.80 -2.98 0.76
C ALA A 270 -14.99 -2.06 -0.46
N GLU A 271 -16.03 -1.24 -0.48
CA GLU A 271 -16.30 -0.23 -1.51
C GLU A 271 -15.24 0.86 -1.49
N ARG A 272 -14.86 1.37 -0.31
CA ARG A 272 -13.76 2.33 -0.16
C ARG A 272 -12.43 1.76 -0.68
N ARG A 273 -12.17 0.47 -0.44
CA ARG A 273 -10.98 -0.22 -0.97
C ARG A 273 -11.08 -0.47 -2.49
N ALA A 274 -12.23 -0.92 -2.97
CA ALA A 274 -12.46 -1.25 -4.38
C ALA A 274 -12.48 0.01 -5.27
N ALA A 275 -13.02 1.12 -4.77
CA ALA A 275 -13.02 2.42 -5.44
C ALA A 275 -11.61 3.03 -5.57
N LYS A 276 -10.62 2.55 -4.79
CA LYS A 276 -9.28 3.14 -4.71
C LYS A 276 -8.19 2.44 -5.56
N ASN A 277 -8.33 1.16 -5.96
CA ASN A 277 -7.72 0.56 -7.18
C ASN A 277 -7.81 -0.99 -7.23
N ASN A 278 -7.71 -1.53 -8.45
CA ASN A 278 -7.73 -2.95 -8.85
C ASN A 278 -6.38 -3.69 -8.65
N LEU A 279 -5.58 -3.30 -7.65
CA LEU A 279 -4.18 -3.74 -7.49
C LEU A 279 -3.80 -3.91 -6.01
N VAL A 280 -4.52 -4.78 -5.29
CA VAL A 280 -4.04 -5.34 -4.01
C VAL A 280 -4.51 -6.78 -3.92
N LYS A 281 -3.58 -7.70 -3.63
CA LYS A 281 -3.85 -9.13 -3.45
C LYS A 281 -5.02 -9.33 -2.48
N SER A 282 -6.01 -10.11 -2.89
CA SER A 282 -7.12 -10.52 -2.04
C SER A 282 -6.59 -11.14 -0.75
N ALA A 283 -6.75 -10.43 0.37
CA ALA A 283 -6.55 -11.03 1.69
C ALA A 283 -7.71 -11.99 1.94
N ASP A 284 -7.41 -13.28 1.86
CA ASP A 284 -8.36 -14.37 2.05
C ASP A 284 -8.80 -14.40 3.54
N ARG A 285 -10.11 -14.47 3.80
CA ARG A 285 -10.69 -14.53 5.16
C ARG A 285 -10.36 -15.83 5.91
N SER A 286 -9.59 -16.71 5.28
CA SER A 286 -9.18 -18.02 5.78
C SER A 286 -7.90 -17.97 6.63
N GLU A 287 -7.23 -16.81 6.71
CA GLU A 287 -5.96 -16.68 7.42
C GLU A 287 -6.14 -16.52 8.94
N LYS A 288 -5.36 -17.30 9.70
CA LYS A 288 -5.27 -17.20 11.16
C LYS A 288 -4.78 -15.80 11.56
N ILE A 289 -5.51 -15.10 12.42
CA ILE A 289 -5.08 -13.77 12.88
C ILE A 289 -4.06 -13.88 14.01
N ARG A 290 -4.18 -14.88 14.90
CA ARG A 290 -3.25 -15.11 16.01
C ARG A 290 -2.89 -16.57 16.21
N THR A 291 -1.68 -16.82 16.70
CA THR A 291 -1.24 -18.15 17.16
C THR A 291 -0.77 -18.09 18.60
N TYR A 292 -1.36 -18.91 19.47
CA TYR A 292 -1.00 -19.13 20.86
C TYR A 292 -0.20 -20.43 20.94
N ASN A 293 1.11 -20.33 21.21
CA ASN A 293 2.01 -21.46 21.30
C ASN A 293 2.41 -21.69 22.76
N TYR A 294 1.92 -22.78 23.34
CA TYR A 294 2.18 -23.15 24.74
C TYR A 294 3.60 -23.66 24.96
N ALA A 295 4.21 -24.32 23.97
CA ALA A 295 5.57 -24.85 24.11
C ALA A 295 6.65 -23.74 24.14
N GLN A 296 6.36 -22.61 23.49
CA GLN A 296 7.25 -21.45 23.41
C GLN A 296 6.79 -20.27 24.30
N GLU A 297 5.72 -20.46 25.09
CA GLU A 297 5.05 -19.39 25.87
C GLU A 297 4.83 -18.09 25.08
N ARG A 298 4.45 -18.23 23.80
CA ARG A 298 4.41 -17.11 22.85
C ARG A 298 3.03 -16.95 22.21
N VAL A 299 2.61 -15.71 22.06
CA VAL A 299 1.48 -15.33 21.20
C VAL A 299 1.99 -14.47 20.05
N THR A 300 1.60 -14.78 18.82
CA THR A 300 1.95 -14.00 17.62
C THR A 300 0.68 -13.57 16.89
N ASP A 301 0.56 -12.27 16.59
CA ASP A 301 -0.43 -11.72 15.67
C ASP A 301 0.18 -11.64 14.27
N HIS A 302 -0.41 -12.37 13.32
CA HIS A 302 0.13 -12.50 11.96
C HIS A 302 -0.16 -11.28 11.09
N ARG A 303 -1.10 -10.41 11.49
CA ARG A 303 -1.46 -9.21 10.71
C ARG A 303 -0.34 -8.17 10.75
N ILE A 304 0.29 -8.01 11.93
CA ILE A 304 1.35 -7.03 12.19
C ILE A 304 2.71 -7.68 12.52
N GLY A 305 2.78 -9.02 12.54
CA GLY A 305 4.00 -9.76 12.87
C GLY A 305 4.47 -9.64 14.32
N LEU A 306 3.70 -8.98 15.20
CA LEU A 306 4.04 -8.77 16.61
C LEU A 306 3.99 -10.10 17.37
N SER A 307 5.01 -10.37 18.19
CA SER A 307 5.08 -11.54 19.07
C SER A 307 5.34 -11.12 20.51
N ILE A 308 4.53 -11.64 21.44
CA ILE A 308 4.69 -11.45 22.88
C ILE A 308 5.09 -12.79 23.50
N MET A 309 6.24 -12.82 24.19
CA MET A 309 6.84 -14.00 24.83
C MET A 309 6.32 -14.20 26.27
N ASN A 310 5.03 -13.98 26.48
CA ASN A 310 4.37 -14.20 27.76
C ASN A 310 2.91 -14.60 27.53
N LEU A 311 2.70 -15.87 27.23
CA LEU A 311 1.37 -16.43 26.97
C LEU A 311 0.39 -16.18 28.12
N THR A 312 0.84 -16.37 29.37
CA THR A 312 0.00 -16.24 30.56
C THR A 312 -0.57 -14.83 30.69
N SER A 313 0.27 -13.80 30.57
CA SER A 313 -0.17 -12.40 30.64
C SER A 313 -1.17 -12.03 29.52
N VAL A 314 -1.03 -12.62 28.32
CA VAL A 314 -2.00 -12.43 27.23
C VAL A 314 -3.33 -13.12 27.54
N LEU A 315 -3.31 -14.31 28.15
CA LEU A 315 -4.52 -15.05 28.53
C LEU A 315 -5.25 -14.41 29.72
N GLU A 316 -4.52 -13.78 30.64
CA GLU A 316 -5.07 -13.01 31.76
C GLU A 316 -5.63 -11.65 31.32
N GLY A 317 -5.15 -11.13 30.19
CA GLY A 317 -5.70 -9.95 29.51
C GLY A 317 -4.81 -8.71 29.61
N ASP A 318 -3.76 -8.72 30.43
CA ASP A 318 -2.88 -7.56 30.64
C ASP A 318 -2.09 -7.21 29.38
N ALA A 319 -1.43 -8.20 28.77
CA ALA A 319 -0.67 -8.01 27.52
C ALA A 319 -1.54 -8.07 26.25
N LEU A 320 -2.86 -8.27 26.38
CA LEU A 320 -3.77 -8.24 25.23
C LEU A 320 -3.94 -6.82 24.68
N GLN A 321 -3.82 -5.82 25.56
CA GLN A 321 -3.91 -4.40 25.19
C GLN A 321 -2.79 -4.01 24.22
N ASP A 322 -1.58 -4.54 24.40
CA ASP A 322 -0.43 -4.25 23.54
C ASP A 322 -0.68 -4.62 22.07
N PHE A 323 -1.35 -5.76 21.82
CA PHE A 323 -1.76 -6.15 20.47
C PHE A 323 -2.78 -5.18 19.89
N THR A 324 -3.80 -4.84 20.69
CA THR A 324 -4.86 -3.92 20.26
C THR A 324 -4.30 -2.55 19.91
N ASP A 325 -3.41 -2.01 20.74
CA ASP A 325 -2.77 -0.71 20.51
C ASP A 325 -1.86 -0.73 19.29
N ALA A 326 -1.12 -1.82 19.08
CA ALA A 326 -0.29 -1.99 17.89
C ALA A 326 -1.13 -2.08 16.61
N LEU A 327 -2.25 -2.80 16.63
CA LEU A 327 -3.19 -2.89 15.50
C LEU A 327 -3.87 -1.56 15.20
N LYS A 328 -4.28 -0.82 16.24
CA LYS A 328 -4.83 0.54 16.08
C LYS A 328 -3.81 1.49 15.46
N ARG A 329 -2.55 1.43 15.89
CA ARG A 329 -1.45 2.22 15.33
C ARG A 329 -1.19 1.87 13.86
N ASP A 330 -1.08 0.59 13.54
CA ASP A 330 -0.88 0.09 12.17
C ASP A 330 -2.04 0.52 11.24
N HIS A 331 -3.28 0.44 11.73
CA HIS A 331 -4.44 0.90 10.99
C HIS A 331 -4.45 2.42 10.78
N ALA A 332 -4.16 3.20 11.82
CA ALA A 332 -4.07 4.66 11.70
C ALA A 332 -2.96 5.07 10.72
N GLN A 333 -1.82 4.37 10.74
CA GLN A 333 -0.74 4.57 9.78
C GLN A 333 -1.19 4.23 8.35
N THR A 334 -1.85 3.09 8.15
CA THR A 334 -2.40 2.71 6.83
C THR A 334 -3.40 3.75 6.33
N MET A 335 -4.31 4.22 7.18
CA MET A 335 -5.27 5.28 6.84
C MET A 335 -4.58 6.60 6.51
N MET A 336 -3.51 6.94 7.23
CA MET A 336 -2.70 8.11 6.94
C MET A 336 -1.99 7.95 5.59
N GLU A 337 -1.36 6.80 5.33
CA GLU A 337 -0.73 6.49 4.05
C GLU A 337 -1.74 6.57 2.91
N GLU A 338 -2.94 6.02 3.08
CA GLU A 338 -4.05 6.16 2.13
C GLU A 338 -4.41 7.64 1.91
N LEU A 339 -4.61 8.41 2.97
CA LEU A 339 -4.95 9.84 2.90
C LEU A 339 -3.85 10.66 2.21
N LEU A 340 -2.58 10.35 2.49
CA LEU A 340 -1.44 10.97 1.84
C LEU A 340 -1.35 10.53 0.37
N SER A 341 -1.67 9.27 0.07
CA SER A 341 -1.65 8.74 -1.29
C SER A 341 -2.76 9.33 -2.16
N ASP A 342 -3.96 9.54 -1.61
CA ASP A 342 -5.10 10.17 -2.29
C ASP A 342 -4.77 11.57 -2.83
N GLU A 343 -3.76 12.26 -2.26
CA GLU A 343 -3.31 13.59 -2.72
C GLU A 343 -1.93 13.60 -3.39
N ILE A 344 -1.12 12.56 -3.20
CA ILE A 344 0.13 12.38 -3.94
C ILE A 344 -0.18 11.91 -5.38
N ILE A 345 -1.36 11.33 -5.60
CA ILE A 345 -1.89 10.93 -6.90
C ILE A 345 -2.67 12.10 -7.51
N GLU A 346 -1.96 13.09 -7.99
CA GLU A 346 -2.36 13.59 -9.31
C GLU A 346 -1.29 13.18 -10.33
N TYR A 347 0.00 13.26 -9.98
CA TYR A 347 1.10 12.83 -10.86
C TYR A 347 2.33 12.28 -10.13
N LEU A 348 2.14 11.42 -9.12
CA LEU A 348 3.22 10.56 -8.63
C LEU A 348 2.84 9.08 -8.89
N PRO A 349 3.25 8.51 -10.03
CA PRO A 349 3.09 7.06 -10.24
C PRO A 349 3.92 6.28 -9.22
N PRO A 350 3.59 5.01 -8.96
CA PRO A 350 4.44 4.13 -8.18
C PRO A 350 5.86 4.09 -8.77
N SER A 351 6.86 3.99 -7.88
CA SER A 351 8.25 3.84 -8.27
C SER A 351 8.42 2.66 -9.24
N GLN A 352 9.15 2.88 -10.33
CA GLN A 352 9.37 1.84 -11.34
C GLN A 352 10.73 1.17 -11.12
N VAL A 353 10.74 -0.15 -11.20
CA VAL A 353 11.92 -0.99 -10.93
C VAL A 353 12.33 -1.68 -12.22
N GLU A 354 13.54 -1.41 -12.69
CA GLU A 354 14.05 -2.02 -13.91
C GLU A 354 15.37 -2.75 -13.71
N ASN A 355 15.52 -3.81 -14.51
CA ASN A 355 16.57 -4.80 -14.37
C ASN A 355 17.85 -4.41 -15.10
N ALA A 356 18.98 -4.83 -14.55
CA ALA A 356 20.18 -4.95 -15.36
C ALA A 356 20.00 -6.09 -16.38
N SER A 357 20.49 -5.88 -17.61
CA SER A 357 20.52 -6.90 -18.66
C SER A 357 21.94 -7.35 -18.97
N ILE A 358 22.12 -8.65 -19.21
CA ILE A 358 23.39 -9.24 -19.65
C ILE A 358 23.23 -9.70 -21.09
N SER A 359 24.11 -9.22 -21.97
CA SER A 359 24.11 -9.58 -23.39
C SER A 359 24.76 -10.95 -23.64
N PHE A 360 24.03 -11.85 -24.29
CA PHE A 360 24.57 -13.07 -24.91
C PHE A 360 25.24 -12.75 -26.25
N ILE A 361 24.55 -11.96 -27.08
CA ILE A 361 25.06 -11.43 -28.35
C ILE A 361 25.18 -9.92 -28.17
N ARG A 362 26.41 -9.41 -28.17
CA ARG A 362 26.67 -7.97 -27.99
C ARG A 362 26.55 -7.20 -29.30
N TYR A 363 26.05 -5.97 -29.19
CA TYR A 363 26.30 -4.95 -30.22
C TYR A 363 27.71 -4.38 -30.01
N TRP A 364 28.46 -4.21 -31.09
CA TRP A 364 29.87 -3.82 -31.04
C TRP A 364 30.10 -2.43 -31.60
N GLY A 365 29.52 -1.41 -30.96
CA GLY A 365 29.65 -0.01 -31.38
C GLY A 365 28.34 0.56 -31.93
N LYS A 366 28.41 1.77 -32.47
CA LYS A 366 27.24 2.51 -32.94
C LYS A 366 27.47 3.02 -34.36
N ARG A 367 26.47 2.83 -35.22
CA ARG A 367 26.44 3.47 -36.53
C ARG A 367 26.03 4.94 -36.44
N ASP A 368 25.29 5.29 -35.39
CA ASP A 368 24.93 6.66 -35.05
C ASP A 368 25.07 6.85 -33.53
N THR A 369 25.95 7.77 -33.12
CA THR A 369 26.24 8.02 -31.71
C THR A 369 25.22 8.92 -31.03
N LYS A 370 24.49 9.75 -31.78
CA LYS A 370 23.47 10.67 -31.29
C LYS A 370 22.16 9.94 -31.00
N LEU A 371 21.70 9.12 -31.95
CA LEU A 371 20.51 8.28 -31.83
C LEU A 371 20.77 6.95 -31.11
N ILE A 372 22.05 6.64 -30.86
CA ILE A 372 22.52 5.38 -30.25
C ILE A 372 22.06 4.16 -31.06
N LEU A 373 22.21 4.23 -32.38
CA LEU A 373 21.89 3.12 -33.27
C LEU A 373 23.03 2.11 -33.31
N PRO A 374 22.76 0.81 -33.12
CA PRO A 374 23.81 -0.18 -33.03
C PRO A 374 24.33 -0.53 -34.42
N THR A 375 25.58 -1.00 -34.49
CA THR A 375 26.16 -1.52 -35.73
C THR A 375 25.59 -2.89 -36.13
N ASN A 376 25.06 -3.65 -35.16
CA ASN A 376 24.48 -4.97 -35.37
C ASN A 376 23.39 -5.26 -34.32
N SER A 377 22.45 -6.14 -34.66
CA SER A 377 21.46 -6.63 -33.71
C SER A 377 22.11 -7.38 -32.55
N SER A 378 21.43 -7.42 -31.40
CA SER A 378 21.94 -8.02 -30.16
C SER A 378 20.85 -8.78 -29.41
N LEU A 379 21.26 -9.67 -28.51
CA LEU A 379 20.39 -10.51 -27.68
C LEU A 379 20.88 -10.49 -26.23
N SER A 380 19.98 -10.29 -25.28
CA SER A 380 20.28 -10.30 -23.85
C SER A 380 19.23 -11.04 -23.03
N VAL A 381 19.59 -11.36 -21.78
CA VAL A 381 18.66 -11.73 -20.72
C VAL A 381 18.62 -10.65 -19.64
N THR A 382 17.45 -10.42 -19.07
CA THR A 382 17.27 -9.56 -17.89
C THR A 382 17.47 -10.34 -16.60
N LEU A 383 18.17 -9.74 -15.65
CA LEU A 383 18.44 -10.34 -14.34
C LEU A 383 17.24 -10.18 -13.38
N SER A 384 17.24 -10.94 -12.28
CA SER A 384 16.19 -10.83 -11.26
C SER A 384 16.15 -9.44 -10.60
N GLN A 385 14.93 -8.91 -10.43
CA GLN A 385 14.65 -7.66 -9.72
C GLN A 385 15.04 -7.73 -8.24
N ASP A 386 15.12 -8.93 -7.65
CA ASP A 386 15.43 -9.08 -6.23
C ASP A 386 16.85 -8.60 -5.89
N HIS A 387 17.77 -8.68 -6.86
CA HIS A 387 19.20 -8.46 -6.62
C HIS A 387 19.72 -7.17 -7.25
N LEU A 388 19.77 -7.05 -8.59
CA LEU A 388 20.43 -5.93 -9.29
C LEU A 388 19.41 -5.07 -10.02
N ARG A 389 18.98 -3.97 -9.38
CA ARG A 389 17.90 -3.13 -9.88
C ARG A 389 18.19 -1.64 -9.74
N SER A 390 17.59 -0.87 -10.64
CA SER A 390 17.42 0.57 -10.48
C SER A 390 15.95 0.89 -10.22
N THR A 391 15.69 1.74 -9.25
CA THR A 391 14.35 2.20 -8.88
C THR A 391 14.25 3.68 -9.16
N THR A 392 13.31 4.09 -10.00
CA THR A 392 13.09 5.50 -10.34
C THR A 392 11.68 5.93 -10.00
N THR A 393 11.57 7.07 -9.33
CA THR A 393 10.32 7.76 -9.03
C THR A 393 10.36 9.12 -9.71
N SER A 394 9.34 9.43 -10.49
CA SER A 394 9.24 10.69 -11.21
C SER A 394 7.96 11.40 -10.80
N ARG A 395 8.01 12.72 -10.69
CA ARG A 395 6.87 13.56 -10.34
C ARG A 395 6.80 14.75 -11.29
N ALA A 396 5.61 15.10 -11.72
CA ALA A 396 5.32 16.38 -12.36
C ALA A 396 4.53 17.28 -11.40
N ASP A 397 4.86 18.56 -11.34
CA ASP A 397 4.13 19.53 -10.51
C ASP A 397 4.23 20.92 -11.16
N PRO A 398 3.13 21.69 -11.25
CA PRO A 398 3.17 23.06 -11.77
C PRO A 398 3.97 24.02 -10.87
N ALA A 399 4.14 23.71 -9.58
CA ALA A 399 4.93 24.52 -8.65
C ALA A 399 6.45 24.33 -8.79
N PHE A 400 6.91 23.35 -9.57
CA PHE A 400 8.34 23.14 -9.80
C PHE A 400 8.88 24.15 -10.80
N GLU A 401 9.99 24.80 -10.44
CA GLU A 401 10.62 25.84 -11.27
C GLU A 401 11.48 25.23 -12.40
N ARG A 402 12.06 24.05 -12.16
CA ARG A 402 12.96 23.37 -13.10
C ARG A 402 12.87 21.86 -13.01
N ASP A 403 13.38 21.19 -14.05
CA ASP A 403 13.59 19.76 -14.02
C ASP A 403 14.79 19.44 -13.10
N THR A 404 14.62 18.52 -12.17
CA THR A 404 15.63 18.15 -11.18
C THR A 404 15.77 16.64 -11.09
N LEU A 405 17.02 16.16 -11.08
CA LEU A 405 17.36 14.74 -11.00
C LEU A 405 18.21 14.48 -9.76
N TRP A 406 17.84 13.48 -8.97
CA TRP A 406 18.67 12.92 -7.91
C TRP A 406 19.09 11.50 -8.29
N LEU A 407 20.39 11.23 -8.27
CA LEU A 407 20.95 9.89 -8.43
C LEU A 407 21.56 9.46 -7.09
N ASN A 408 21.03 8.39 -6.48
CA ASN A 408 21.48 7.88 -5.17
C ASN A 408 21.53 8.98 -4.09
N GLY A 409 20.52 9.85 -4.04
CA GLY A 409 20.42 10.93 -3.06
C GLY A 409 21.25 12.17 -3.38
N LYS A 410 22.09 12.15 -4.42
CA LYS A 410 22.85 13.31 -4.87
C LYS A 410 22.16 13.99 -6.05
N GLU A 411 21.97 15.30 -5.97
CA GLU A 411 21.44 16.07 -7.09
C GLU A 411 22.45 16.11 -8.24
N GLU A 412 21.96 15.87 -9.45
CA GLU A 412 22.74 15.85 -10.68
C GLU A 412 22.11 16.79 -11.71
N GLU A 413 22.96 17.54 -12.41
CA GLU A 413 22.52 18.53 -13.39
C GLU A 413 22.00 17.85 -14.68
N ILE A 414 20.79 18.22 -15.10
CA ILE A 414 20.24 17.83 -16.41
C ILE A 414 20.77 18.79 -17.47
N LYS A 415 21.95 18.49 -18.02
CA LYS A 415 22.61 19.35 -19.02
C LYS A 415 21.86 19.39 -20.35
N PRO A 416 21.74 20.56 -21.01
CA PRO A 416 21.17 20.67 -22.36
C PRO A 416 21.88 19.75 -23.35
N GLY A 417 21.12 19.01 -24.17
CA GLY A 417 21.67 18.05 -25.14
C GLY A 417 22.26 16.79 -24.51
N SER A 418 22.13 16.60 -23.20
CA SER A 418 22.49 15.34 -22.54
C SER A 418 21.51 14.23 -22.92
N ARG A 419 21.94 12.99 -22.70
CA ARG A 419 21.10 11.79 -22.90
C ARG A 419 19.84 11.81 -22.03
N THR A 420 19.96 12.31 -20.79
CA THR A 420 18.83 12.48 -19.86
C THR A 420 17.83 13.51 -20.36
N GLU A 421 18.30 14.69 -20.77
CA GLU A 421 17.44 15.74 -21.34
C GLU A 421 16.74 15.26 -22.61
N THR A 422 17.46 14.55 -23.48
CA THR A 422 16.89 13.94 -24.69
C THR A 422 15.77 12.96 -24.35
N CYS A 423 15.97 12.04 -23.41
CA CYS A 423 14.92 11.11 -22.97
C CYS A 423 13.70 11.83 -22.42
N ILE A 424 13.87 12.84 -21.55
CA ILE A 424 12.76 13.62 -20.98
C ILE A 424 11.99 14.35 -22.08
N ARG A 425 12.71 14.99 -23.02
CA ARG A 425 12.11 15.72 -24.14
C ARG A 425 11.27 14.79 -25.03
N GLU A 426 11.80 13.63 -25.40
CA GLU A 426 11.06 12.65 -26.21
C GLU A 426 9.83 12.11 -25.47
N MET A 427 9.93 11.83 -24.16
CA MET A 427 8.77 11.41 -23.35
C MET A 427 7.69 12.49 -23.25
N ARG A 428 8.08 13.78 -23.16
CA ARG A 428 7.14 14.92 -23.20
C ARG A 428 6.47 15.05 -24.55
N THR A 429 7.22 14.91 -25.64
CA THR A 429 6.66 14.89 -27.00
C THR A 429 5.62 13.78 -27.11
N LEU A 430 5.93 12.58 -26.62
CA LEU A 430 5.03 11.44 -26.65
C LEU A 430 3.76 11.68 -25.82
N ARG A 431 3.88 12.26 -24.62
CA ARG A 431 2.72 12.67 -23.80
C ARG A 431 1.83 13.66 -24.55
N LYS A 432 2.44 14.66 -25.17
CA LYS A 432 1.73 15.69 -25.91
C LYS A 432 0.95 15.08 -27.08
N THR A 433 1.63 14.34 -27.96
CA THR A 433 1.02 13.82 -29.19
C THR A 433 0.05 12.68 -28.95
N GLU A 434 0.33 11.79 -27.99
CA GLU A 434 -0.48 10.58 -27.79
C GLU A 434 -1.64 10.78 -26.81
N VAL A 435 -1.58 11.80 -25.94
CA VAL A 435 -2.61 12.03 -24.93
C VAL A 435 -3.18 13.44 -25.02
N GLU A 436 -2.36 14.48 -24.83
CA GLU A 436 -2.87 15.85 -24.63
C GLU A 436 -3.46 16.51 -25.87
N ASP A 437 -2.96 16.16 -27.06
CA ASP A 437 -3.47 16.63 -28.33
C ASP A 437 -4.73 15.86 -28.76
N LYS A 438 -4.91 14.63 -28.26
CA LYS A 438 -6.08 13.77 -28.56
C LYS A 438 -7.23 13.96 -27.57
N ASP A 439 -6.92 14.31 -26.32
CA ASP A 439 -7.89 14.61 -25.27
C ASP A 439 -7.66 16.04 -24.72
N PRO A 440 -8.49 17.02 -25.10
CA PRO A 440 -8.40 18.39 -24.60
C PRO A 440 -8.52 18.51 -23.08
N ASN A 441 -9.23 17.58 -22.41
CA ASN A 441 -9.42 17.57 -20.96
C ASN A 441 -8.26 16.89 -20.22
N ALA A 442 -7.34 16.22 -20.92
CA ALA A 442 -6.21 15.58 -20.30
C ALA A 442 -5.26 16.62 -19.67
N PRO A 443 -4.71 16.32 -18.49
CA PRO A 443 -3.73 17.18 -17.84
C PRO A 443 -2.50 17.46 -18.70
N LYS A 444 -2.05 18.72 -18.70
CA LYS A 444 -0.91 19.19 -19.51
C LYS A 444 0.44 18.89 -18.83
N LEU A 445 0.72 17.61 -18.62
CA LEU A 445 1.95 17.12 -17.99
C LEU A 445 3.19 17.30 -18.84
N SER A 446 3.05 17.36 -20.16
CA SER A 446 4.16 17.57 -21.09
C SER A 446 4.90 18.88 -20.83
N THR A 447 4.24 19.89 -20.25
CA THR A 447 4.79 21.22 -19.96
C THR A 447 5.24 21.39 -18.51
N MET A 448 4.75 20.57 -17.58
CA MET A 448 5.12 20.63 -16.17
C MET A 448 6.58 20.22 -15.96
N LYS A 449 7.22 20.85 -14.96
CA LYS A 449 8.59 20.49 -14.58
C LYS A 449 8.60 19.20 -13.77
N LEU A 450 9.72 18.48 -13.86
CA LEU A 450 9.87 17.13 -13.34
C LEU A 450 10.88 17.05 -12.21
N HIS A 451 10.50 16.44 -11.09
CA HIS A 451 11.44 16.00 -10.06
C HIS A 451 11.58 14.48 -10.13
N ILE A 452 12.79 14.00 -10.37
CA ILE A 452 13.09 12.60 -10.64
C ILE A 452 14.13 12.10 -9.64
N SER A 453 13.82 11.06 -8.89
CA SER A 453 14.78 10.40 -8.00
C SER A 453 15.02 8.97 -8.47
N SER A 454 16.27 8.63 -8.74
CA SER A 454 16.67 7.30 -9.17
C SER A 454 17.72 6.74 -8.20
N PHE A 455 17.45 5.54 -7.70
CA PHE A 455 18.33 4.79 -6.81
C PHE A 455 18.81 3.52 -7.50
N ASN A 456 20.10 3.24 -7.43
CA ASN A 456 20.72 2.01 -7.92
C ASN A 456 21.39 1.26 -6.79
N ASN A 457 21.04 -0.02 -6.61
CA ASN A 457 21.55 -0.82 -5.50
C ASN A 457 22.86 -1.58 -5.79
N PHE A 458 23.55 -1.24 -6.89
CA PHE A 458 24.81 -1.87 -7.27
C PHE A 458 25.83 -0.87 -7.84
N PRO A 459 27.13 -1.19 -7.85
CA PRO A 459 28.18 -0.25 -8.24
C PRO A 459 27.99 0.34 -9.64
N THR A 460 28.10 1.66 -9.72
CA THR A 460 28.16 2.37 -11.00
C THR A 460 29.54 2.17 -11.63
N ALA A 461 29.64 2.23 -12.96
CA ALA A 461 30.89 2.06 -13.71
C ALA A 461 31.65 0.70 -13.57
N ALA A 462 31.19 -0.25 -12.75
CA ALA A 462 31.76 -1.60 -12.64
C ALA A 462 31.46 -2.53 -13.84
N GLY A 463 30.64 -2.07 -14.79
CA GLY A 463 30.26 -2.86 -15.98
C GLY A 463 29.03 -3.76 -15.78
N LEU A 464 28.28 -3.56 -14.70
CA LEU A 464 27.03 -4.26 -14.39
C LEU A 464 25.78 -3.61 -14.98
N ALA A 465 25.93 -2.89 -16.11
CA ALA A 465 24.82 -2.26 -16.82
C ALA A 465 23.97 -1.24 -16.00
N SER A 466 24.55 -0.56 -15.00
CA SER A 466 23.87 0.45 -14.17
C SER A 466 23.17 1.56 -14.97
N SER A 467 23.79 2.04 -16.06
CA SER A 467 23.15 3.02 -16.93
C SER A 467 21.99 2.42 -17.74
N ALA A 468 22.02 1.13 -18.04
CA ALA A 468 20.94 0.48 -18.79
C ALA A 468 19.67 0.38 -17.94
N SER A 469 19.79 -0.16 -16.73
CA SER A 469 18.70 -0.26 -15.77
C SER A 469 18.20 1.13 -15.34
N GLY A 470 19.10 2.08 -15.11
CA GLY A 470 18.71 3.45 -14.71
C GLY A 470 17.88 4.18 -15.78
N PHE A 471 18.30 4.13 -17.06
CA PHE A 471 17.54 4.74 -18.14
C PHE A 471 16.24 3.98 -18.44
N ALA A 472 16.22 2.65 -18.32
CA ALA A 472 14.97 1.90 -18.43
C ALA A 472 14.00 2.32 -17.33
N ALA A 473 14.45 2.41 -16.08
CA ALA A 473 13.62 2.80 -14.94
C ALA A 473 13.11 4.24 -15.10
N LEU A 474 13.93 5.15 -15.63
CA LEU A 474 13.51 6.50 -15.99
C LEU A 474 12.37 6.48 -17.01
N ILE A 475 12.51 5.75 -18.12
CA ILE A 475 11.49 5.71 -19.17
C ILE A 475 10.21 5.04 -18.67
N ALA A 476 10.31 3.94 -17.92
CA ALA A 476 9.16 3.30 -17.29
C ALA A 476 8.45 4.27 -16.33
N SER A 477 9.20 4.96 -15.48
CA SER A 477 8.66 5.93 -14.51
C SER A 477 7.96 7.10 -15.19
N LEU A 478 8.57 7.66 -16.23
CA LEU A 478 7.95 8.73 -17.03
C LEU A 478 6.75 8.23 -17.84
N SER A 479 6.77 6.99 -18.34
CA SER A 479 5.64 6.41 -19.06
C SER A 479 4.42 6.25 -18.15
N ALA A 480 4.66 5.80 -16.90
CA ALA A 480 3.61 5.71 -15.89
C ALA A 480 3.11 7.10 -15.49
N LEU A 481 4.01 8.06 -15.26
CA LEU A 481 3.69 9.45 -14.92
C LEU A 481 2.83 10.11 -16.00
N PHE A 482 3.23 9.94 -17.25
CA PHE A 482 2.58 10.51 -18.42
C PHE A 482 1.41 9.67 -18.93
N GLN A 483 1.04 8.59 -18.23
CA GLN A 483 -0.13 7.76 -18.56
C GLN A 483 -0.15 7.34 -20.04
N LEU A 484 1.01 6.93 -20.56
CA LEU A 484 1.17 6.67 -21.98
C LEU A 484 0.62 5.28 -22.35
N PRO A 485 -0.26 5.17 -23.36
CA PRO A 485 -0.78 3.90 -23.83
C PRO A 485 0.22 3.24 -24.80
N THR A 486 1.36 2.76 -24.31
CA THR A 486 2.42 2.26 -25.21
C THR A 486 3.04 0.93 -24.78
N HIS A 487 3.30 0.08 -25.77
CA HIS A 487 4.00 -1.20 -25.59
C HIS A 487 5.49 -0.94 -25.30
N PRO A 488 6.18 -1.77 -24.48
CA PRO A 488 7.62 -1.60 -24.19
C PRO A 488 8.51 -1.44 -25.43
N THR A 489 8.10 -2.02 -26.56
CA THR A 489 8.77 -1.87 -27.88
C THR A 489 8.85 -0.42 -28.34
N GLN A 490 7.81 0.38 -28.16
CA GLN A 490 7.83 1.80 -28.54
C GLN A 490 8.71 2.60 -27.59
N LEU A 491 8.57 2.35 -26.28
CA LEU A 491 9.42 2.97 -25.25
C LEU A 491 10.90 2.63 -25.44
N SER A 492 11.20 1.48 -26.03
CA SER A 492 12.57 1.05 -26.33
C SER A 492 13.33 2.01 -27.26
N LEU A 493 12.63 2.71 -28.15
CA LEU A 493 13.21 3.73 -29.04
C LEU A 493 13.76 4.92 -28.25
N ILE A 494 13.07 5.32 -27.18
CA ILE A 494 13.46 6.45 -26.32
C ILE A 494 14.52 5.98 -25.32
N ALA A 495 14.33 4.82 -24.69
CA ALA A 495 15.31 4.27 -23.74
C ALA A 495 16.68 4.05 -24.39
N ARG A 496 16.73 3.64 -25.66
CA ARG A 496 17.95 3.52 -26.46
C ARG A 496 18.80 4.79 -26.43
N GLN A 497 18.17 5.96 -26.56
CA GLN A 497 18.85 7.26 -26.61
C GLN A 497 19.48 7.65 -25.27
N GLY A 498 18.99 7.08 -24.15
CA GLY A 498 19.63 7.15 -22.84
C GLY A 498 20.85 6.24 -22.74
N SER A 499 20.65 4.98 -23.10
CA SER A 499 21.68 3.94 -23.12
C SER A 499 21.28 2.83 -24.09
N GLY A 500 22.20 2.41 -24.97
CA GLY A 500 21.89 1.39 -25.98
C GLY A 500 21.43 0.04 -25.42
N SER A 501 21.78 -0.31 -24.18
CA SER A 501 21.25 -1.51 -23.51
C SER A 501 19.96 -1.28 -22.72
N ALA A 502 19.56 -0.03 -22.49
CA ALA A 502 18.33 0.28 -21.78
C ALA A 502 17.08 -0.15 -22.54
N CYS A 503 17.11 -0.10 -23.89
CA CYS A 503 15.98 -0.53 -24.73
C CYS A 503 15.54 -1.98 -24.45
N ARG A 504 16.48 -2.87 -24.14
CA ARG A 504 16.21 -4.28 -23.79
C ARG A 504 15.84 -4.48 -22.33
N SER A 505 16.18 -3.52 -21.47
CA SER A 505 15.98 -3.63 -20.02
C SER A 505 14.54 -3.31 -19.60
N LEU A 506 13.75 -2.68 -20.49
CA LEU A 506 12.29 -2.44 -20.33
C LEU A 506 11.42 -3.70 -20.40
N PHE A 507 12.02 -4.86 -20.68
CA PHE A 507 11.32 -6.13 -20.87
C PHE A 507 11.80 -7.14 -19.84
N GLY A 508 10.98 -8.14 -19.52
CA GLY A 508 11.43 -9.34 -18.81
C GLY A 508 11.96 -10.42 -19.75
N GLY A 509 12.79 -11.33 -19.24
CA GLY A 509 13.28 -12.50 -19.99
C GLY A 509 14.34 -12.20 -21.03
N TYR A 510 14.21 -12.85 -22.19
CA TYR A 510 15.14 -12.79 -23.32
C TYR A 510 14.67 -11.77 -24.34
N VAL A 511 15.56 -10.87 -24.72
CA VAL A 511 15.18 -9.66 -25.46
C VAL A 511 16.18 -9.44 -26.58
N ALA A 512 15.68 -9.36 -27.80
CA ALA A 512 16.46 -8.96 -28.95
C ALA A 512 16.36 -7.44 -29.13
N TRP A 513 17.47 -6.81 -29.51
CA TRP A 513 17.47 -5.46 -30.04
C TRP A 513 17.79 -5.54 -31.53
N GLU A 514 16.81 -5.18 -32.34
CA GLU A 514 16.93 -5.13 -33.78
C GLU A 514 17.61 -3.82 -34.18
N MET A 515 18.66 -3.93 -35.00
CA MET A 515 19.43 -2.75 -35.41
C MET A 515 18.67 -1.78 -36.30
N GLY A 516 17.61 -2.23 -36.97
CA GLY A 516 16.92 -1.49 -38.02
C GLY A 516 17.80 -1.18 -39.23
N SER A 517 17.24 -0.57 -40.26
CA SER A 517 17.96 -0.10 -41.45
C SER A 517 17.76 1.40 -41.70
N LYS A 518 16.73 2.01 -41.13
CA LYS A 518 16.43 3.42 -41.35
C LYS A 518 17.44 4.34 -40.65
N PRO A 519 17.88 5.45 -41.30
CA PRO A 519 18.78 6.42 -40.69
C PRO A 519 18.21 7.14 -39.47
N ASP A 520 16.89 7.35 -39.43
CA ASP A 520 16.19 7.99 -38.31
C ASP A 520 16.05 7.08 -37.07
N GLY A 521 16.35 5.78 -37.23
CA GLY A 521 16.27 4.81 -36.16
C GLY A 521 14.85 4.43 -35.73
N SER A 522 13.83 4.81 -36.51
CA SER A 522 12.42 4.51 -36.22
C SER A 522 12.11 3.01 -36.21
N ASP A 523 12.94 2.20 -36.87
CA ASP A 523 12.84 0.75 -36.94
C ASP A 523 13.84 0.01 -36.04
N SER A 524 14.69 0.71 -35.26
CA SER A 524 15.65 0.07 -34.35
C SER A 524 15.07 -0.07 -32.94
N HIS A 525 14.32 -1.14 -32.71
CA HIS A 525 13.55 -1.36 -31.48
C HIS A 525 13.90 -2.69 -30.82
N ALA A 526 13.51 -2.85 -29.56
CA ALA A 526 13.64 -4.10 -28.82
C ALA A 526 12.35 -4.91 -28.83
N VAL A 527 12.49 -6.24 -28.86
CA VAL A 527 11.41 -7.22 -28.85
C VAL A 527 11.72 -8.34 -27.86
N GLN A 528 10.72 -8.76 -27.09
CA GLN A 528 10.84 -9.93 -26.26
C GLN A 528 10.84 -11.18 -27.15
N VAL A 529 11.90 -11.98 -27.04
CA VAL A 529 12.06 -13.24 -27.76
C VAL A 529 11.48 -14.38 -26.95
N ALA A 530 11.68 -14.37 -25.63
CA ALA A 530 11.13 -15.36 -24.71
C ALA A 530 10.93 -14.77 -23.31
N PRO A 531 9.92 -15.21 -22.55
CA PRO A 531 9.70 -14.75 -21.18
C PRO A 531 10.81 -15.24 -20.23
N HIS A 532 10.85 -14.67 -19.03
CA HIS A 532 11.81 -15.06 -18.00
C HIS A 532 11.67 -16.53 -17.56
N THR A 533 10.48 -17.12 -17.72
CA THR A 533 10.18 -18.52 -17.41
C THR A 533 10.70 -19.52 -18.44
N HIS A 534 11.30 -19.07 -19.54
CA HIS A 534 11.70 -19.95 -20.64
C HIS A 534 12.82 -20.92 -20.29
N TRP A 535 13.80 -20.50 -19.49
CA TRP A 535 14.88 -21.35 -18.96
C TRP A 535 14.95 -21.24 -17.44
N PRO A 536 14.09 -21.98 -16.71
CA PRO A 536 13.99 -21.87 -15.26
C PRO A 536 15.27 -22.33 -14.54
N ASP A 537 16.06 -23.20 -15.17
CA ASP A 537 17.28 -23.76 -14.61
C ASP A 537 18.53 -22.90 -14.86
N LEU A 538 18.41 -21.79 -15.62
CA LEU A 538 19.54 -20.92 -15.92
C LEU A 538 19.78 -19.93 -14.77
N HIS A 539 20.89 -20.13 -14.05
CA HIS A 539 21.33 -19.22 -13.00
C HIS A 539 22.56 -18.41 -13.42
N ALA A 540 22.55 -17.11 -13.16
CA ALA A 540 23.70 -16.23 -13.35
C ALA A 540 24.33 -15.87 -12.01
N LEU A 541 25.59 -16.27 -11.79
CA LEU A 541 26.39 -15.84 -10.64
C LEU A 541 27.27 -14.65 -11.05
N ILE A 542 27.15 -13.54 -10.32
CA ILE A 542 27.92 -12.32 -10.57
C ILE A 542 28.85 -12.07 -9.39
N CYS A 543 30.16 -12.15 -9.65
CA CYS A 543 31.20 -11.82 -8.67
C CYS A 543 31.84 -10.48 -9.04
N VAL A 544 31.67 -9.48 -8.17
CA VAL A 544 32.32 -8.16 -8.32
C VAL A 544 33.66 -8.20 -7.59
N VAL A 545 34.73 -8.43 -8.35
CA VAL A 545 36.09 -8.49 -7.79
C VAL A 545 36.74 -7.11 -7.61
N ASN A 546 36.22 -6.09 -8.31
CA ASN A 546 36.69 -4.71 -8.23
C ASN A 546 35.58 -3.77 -8.75
N ASP A 547 35.28 -2.72 -7.99
CA ASP A 547 34.28 -1.69 -8.31
C ASP A 547 34.91 -0.39 -8.83
N ALA A 548 36.25 -0.31 -8.92
CA ALA A 548 36.96 0.84 -9.44
C ALA A 548 36.58 1.15 -10.90
N LYS A 549 36.56 2.45 -11.22
CA LYS A 549 36.25 2.95 -12.55
C LYS A 549 37.29 2.46 -13.57
N LYS A 550 36.81 1.86 -14.67
CA LYS A 550 37.66 1.40 -15.77
C LYS A 550 38.38 2.56 -16.46
N GLY A 551 39.65 2.38 -16.83
CA GLY A 551 40.43 3.38 -17.57
C GLY A 551 39.90 3.66 -18.98
N THR A 552 39.27 2.67 -19.62
CA THR A 552 38.60 2.83 -20.93
C THR A 552 37.12 2.50 -20.78
N SER A 553 36.25 3.45 -21.18
CA SER A 553 34.81 3.20 -21.17
C SER A 553 34.44 2.16 -22.24
N SER A 554 33.41 1.33 -21.97
CA SER A 554 32.92 0.36 -22.96
C SER A 554 32.53 1.02 -24.28
N THR A 555 31.95 2.21 -24.24
CA THR A 555 31.58 2.94 -25.46
C THR A 555 32.81 3.28 -26.30
N SER A 556 33.84 3.86 -25.70
CA SER A 556 35.08 4.21 -26.41
C SER A 556 35.80 2.96 -26.92
N GLY A 557 35.91 1.90 -26.11
CA GLY A 557 36.55 0.65 -26.51
C GLY A 557 35.84 -0.05 -27.67
N MET A 558 34.50 -0.11 -27.64
CA MET A 558 33.71 -0.67 -28.73
C MET A 558 33.85 0.15 -30.01
N GLN A 559 33.76 1.48 -29.91
CA GLN A 559 33.87 2.37 -31.06
C GLN A 559 35.25 2.26 -31.73
N ARG A 560 36.32 2.26 -30.94
CA ARG A 560 37.68 2.02 -31.45
C ARG A 560 37.78 0.66 -32.15
N THR A 561 37.15 -0.38 -31.60
CA THR A 561 37.13 -1.70 -32.26
C THR A 561 36.47 -1.65 -33.63
N VAL A 562 35.38 -0.88 -33.80
CA VAL A 562 34.74 -0.68 -35.11
C VAL A 562 35.68 -0.02 -36.11
N GLU A 563 36.39 1.01 -35.66
CA GLU A 563 37.27 1.81 -36.48
C GLU A 563 38.54 1.06 -36.88
N THR A 564 39.09 0.24 -35.97
CA THR A 564 40.43 -0.35 -36.16
C THR A 564 40.43 -1.83 -36.51
N SER A 565 39.34 -2.57 -36.32
CA SER A 565 39.32 -4.03 -36.54
C SER A 565 38.80 -4.40 -37.93
N PRO A 566 39.64 -4.96 -38.83
CA PRO A 566 39.19 -5.43 -40.14
C PRO A 566 38.23 -6.62 -40.02
N LEU A 567 38.40 -7.46 -38.98
CA LEU A 567 37.52 -8.61 -38.73
C LEU A 567 36.12 -8.20 -38.29
N LEU A 568 35.98 -7.05 -37.63
CA LEU A 568 34.66 -6.60 -37.21
C LEU A 568 33.78 -6.25 -38.41
N GLN A 569 34.35 -5.71 -39.49
CA GLN A 569 33.60 -5.39 -40.71
C GLN A 569 32.93 -6.64 -41.32
N HIS A 570 33.60 -7.79 -41.28
CA HIS A 570 33.01 -9.07 -41.69
C HIS A 570 31.89 -9.55 -40.74
N ARG A 571 31.99 -9.25 -39.45
CA ARG A 571 30.96 -9.58 -38.46
C ARG A 571 29.71 -8.70 -38.60
N LEU A 572 29.87 -7.45 -39.05
CA LEU A 572 28.77 -6.50 -39.24
C LEU A 572 27.97 -6.74 -40.52
N THR A 573 28.43 -7.61 -41.42
CA THR A 573 27.69 -7.96 -42.64
C THR A 573 26.37 -8.66 -42.27
N PRO A 574 25.19 -8.11 -42.64
CA PRO A 574 23.91 -8.65 -42.20
C PRO A 574 23.74 -10.10 -42.65
N ARG A 575 23.45 -11.00 -41.70
CA ARG A 575 22.98 -12.37 -41.99
C ARG A 575 21.62 -12.57 -41.33
N PRO A 576 20.74 -13.40 -41.91
CA PRO A 576 19.49 -13.80 -41.26
C PRO A 576 19.74 -14.31 -39.84
N TRP A 577 18.82 -14.04 -38.89
CA TRP A 577 18.93 -14.47 -37.49
C TRP A 577 19.17 -15.99 -37.35
N THR A 578 18.68 -16.78 -38.30
CA THR A 578 18.91 -18.23 -38.39
C THR A 578 20.39 -18.61 -38.55
N ASP A 579 21.19 -17.77 -39.21
CA ASP A 579 22.61 -18.03 -39.47
C ASP A 579 23.52 -17.54 -38.34
N ALA A 580 23.07 -16.53 -37.59
CA ALA A 580 23.81 -15.99 -36.44
C ALA A 580 23.90 -16.99 -35.28
N ILE A 581 22.88 -17.84 -35.09
CA ILE A 581 22.88 -18.95 -34.12
C ILE A 581 23.85 -20.07 -34.57
N HIS A 582 23.95 -20.32 -35.88
CA HIS A 582 24.83 -21.37 -36.44
C HIS A 582 26.33 -21.11 -36.28
N LEU A 583 26.77 -19.84 -36.20
CA LEU A 583 28.18 -19.51 -35.96
C LEU A 583 28.62 -19.67 -34.50
N GLN A 584 27.69 -19.61 -33.53
CA GLN A 584 28.03 -19.75 -32.11
C GLN A 584 28.00 -21.18 -31.59
N SER A 585 27.23 -22.10 -32.21
CA SER A 585 27.28 -23.53 -31.86
C SER A 585 28.65 -24.16 -32.12
N ASN A 586 29.46 -23.56 -33.01
CA ASN A 586 30.84 -23.99 -33.28
C ASN A 586 31.89 -23.37 -32.35
N PHE A 587 31.61 -22.24 -31.68
CA PHE A 587 32.55 -21.66 -30.69
C PHE A 587 32.40 -22.28 -29.30
N GLY A 588 31.23 -22.82 -28.95
CA GLY A 588 31.01 -23.55 -27.69
C GLY A 588 31.64 -24.95 -27.64
N LYS A 589 32.29 -25.41 -28.73
CA LYS A 589 33.05 -26.66 -28.78
C LYS A 589 34.57 -26.45 -28.66
N GLY A 590 35.03 -25.22 -28.44
CA GLY A 590 36.44 -24.86 -28.46
C GLY A 590 36.85 -23.85 -27.39
N LEU A 591 36.29 -23.94 -26.18
CA LEU A 591 36.79 -23.29 -24.97
C LEU A 591 36.69 -24.26 -23.79
#